data_AF-A0A7C5XVG9-F1
#
_entry.id   AF-A0A7C5XVG9-F1
#
_cell.length_a   1.000
_cell.length_b   1.000
_cell.length_c   1.000
_cell.angle_alpha   90.00
_cell.angle_beta   90.00
_cell.angle_gamma   90.00
#
_symmetry.space_group_name_H-M   'P 1'
#
loop_
_entity.id
_entity.type
_entity.pdbx_description
1 polymer ?
#
loop_
_entity_poly.entity_id
_entity_poly.type
_entity_poly.pdbx_seq_one_letter_code
_entity_poly.pdbx_strand_id
1 'polypeptide(L)'
;MSDEVTIEIDGRPLKARKGQMVIEVADAHGIRIPRFCYHPKLSVAANCRMCLVEVEKAPKPLPACATPVADGMKVYTRSPKALAAQKATMEFLLINHPLDCPICDQGGECELQDLALGYGRDVSRFAERKRVVADPDLGPLVATDMTRCIHCTRCVRFGEEIAGVKELGAVGRGE
;
A
#
# COMPACT_ATOMS: atom_id res chain seq x y z
N MET A 1 3.49 -32.79 8.15
CA MET A 1 2.29 -32.73 7.28
C MET A 1 2.51 -31.56 6.34
N SER A 2 2.32 -31.72 5.04
CA SER A 2 2.63 -30.63 4.09
C SER A 2 1.63 -29.49 4.27
N ASP A 3 2.06 -28.39 4.88
CA ASP A 3 1.29 -27.14 5.02
C ASP A 3 1.17 -26.38 3.68
N GLU A 4 1.11 -27.09 2.56
CA GLU A 4 1.01 -26.53 1.22
C GLU A 4 -0.45 -26.49 0.78
N VAL A 5 -0.89 -25.32 0.33
CA VAL A 5 -2.22 -25.10 -0.26
C VAL A 5 -2.07 -24.68 -1.71
N THR A 6 -3.06 -25.00 -2.52
CA THR A 6 -3.10 -24.59 -3.94
C THR A 6 -4.06 -23.43 -4.09
N ILE A 7 -3.59 -22.32 -4.65
CA ILE A 7 -4.40 -21.14 -4.95
C ILE A 7 -4.32 -20.80 -6.42
N GLU A 8 -5.18 -19.91 -6.89
CA GLU A 8 -5.14 -19.37 -8.24
C GLU A 8 -5.02 -17.84 -8.18
N ILE A 9 -4.03 -17.26 -8.86
CA ILE A 9 -3.92 -15.81 -9.03
C ILE A 9 -3.97 -15.50 -10.53
N ASP A 10 -4.97 -14.73 -10.96
CA ASP A 10 -5.21 -14.36 -12.36
C ASP A 10 -5.21 -15.57 -13.32
N GLY A 11 -5.86 -16.67 -12.92
CA GLY A 11 -5.93 -17.90 -13.71
C GLY A 11 -4.70 -18.81 -13.61
N ARG A 12 -3.67 -18.41 -12.84
CA ARG A 12 -2.43 -19.19 -12.68
C ARG A 12 -2.50 -19.99 -11.38
N PRO A 13 -2.45 -21.33 -11.43
CA PRO A 13 -2.39 -22.15 -10.23
C PRO A 13 -1.00 -22.03 -9.58
N LEU A 14 -0.96 -21.66 -8.30
CA LEU A 14 0.25 -21.42 -7.51
C LEU A 14 0.23 -22.27 -6.24
N LYS A 15 1.42 -22.65 -5.79
CA LYS A 15 1.64 -23.31 -4.50
C LYS A 15 1.99 -22.27 -3.46
N ALA A 16 1.39 -22.38 -2.28
CA ALA A 16 1.63 -21.47 -1.17
C ALA A 16 1.66 -22.20 0.16
N ARG A 17 2.33 -21.60 1.14
CA ARG A 17 2.26 -22.10 2.52
C ARG A 17 0.94 -21.65 3.15
N LYS A 18 0.31 -22.54 3.90
CA LYS A 18 -0.89 -22.23 4.68
C LYS A 18 -0.62 -21.02 5.60
N GLY A 19 -1.47 -20.01 5.53
CA GLY A 19 -1.33 -18.77 6.32
C GLY A 19 -0.39 -17.72 5.73
N GLN A 20 0.31 -18.00 4.64
CA GLN A 20 1.07 -17.00 3.88
C GLN A 20 0.12 -15.92 3.33
N MET A 21 0.56 -14.67 3.22
CA MET A 21 -0.29 -13.60 2.69
C MET A 21 -0.35 -13.67 1.17
N VAL A 22 -1.52 -13.30 0.59
CA VAL A 22 -1.70 -13.26 -0.87
C VAL A 22 -0.60 -12.45 -1.56
N ILE A 23 -0.19 -11.30 -0.99
CA ILE A 23 0.84 -10.45 -1.58
C ILE A 23 2.21 -11.14 -1.65
N GLU A 24 2.54 -11.98 -0.67
CA GLU A 24 3.82 -12.69 -0.62
C GLU A 24 3.87 -13.79 -1.68
N VAL A 25 2.75 -14.50 -1.87
CA VAL A 25 2.64 -15.51 -2.93
C VAL A 25 2.71 -14.86 -4.30
N ALA A 26 2.05 -13.72 -4.48
CA ALA A 26 2.09 -12.95 -5.72
C ALA A 26 3.52 -12.49 -6.05
N ASP A 27 4.23 -11.90 -5.07
CA ASP A 27 5.60 -11.42 -5.25
C ASP A 27 6.58 -12.56 -5.58
N ALA A 28 6.45 -13.71 -4.92
CA ALA A 28 7.27 -14.89 -5.19
C ALA A 28 7.12 -15.43 -6.63
N HIS A 29 6.02 -15.10 -7.31
CA HIS A 29 5.73 -15.52 -8.68
C HIS A 29 5.74 -14.35 -9.68
N GLY A 30 6.32 -13.21 -9.31
CA GLY A 30 6.47 -12.04 -10.18
C GLY A 30 5.16 -11.31 -10.51
N ILE A 31 4.09 -11.54 -9.75
CA ILE A 31 2.81 -10.86 -9.91
C ILE A 31 2.80 -9.61 -9.02
N ARG A 32 3.00 -8.44 -9.63
CA ARG A 32 3.11 -7.17 -8.90
C ARG A 32 1.72 -6.59 -8.55
N ILE A 33 1.37 -6.62 -7.26
CA ILE A 33 0.17 -5.95 -6.69
C ILE A 33 0.53 -4.52 -6.20
N PRO A 34 -0.18 -3.44 -6.50
CA PRO A 34 0.25 -2.10 -6.03
C PRO A 34 0.19 -1.97 -4.49
N ARG A 35 1.14 -1.26 -3.86
CA ARG A 35 1.27 -1.18 -2.40
C ARG A 35 1.98 0.09 -1.93
N PHE A 36 1.75 0.48 -0.68
CA PHE A 36 2.53 1.55 -0.01
C PHE A 36 2.95 1.14 1.41
N CYS A 37 2.02 0.75 2.27
CA CYS A 37 2.40 0.42 3.66
C CYS A 37 3.12 -0.93 3.79
N TYR A 38 2.86 -1.88 2.89
CA TYR A 38 3.47 -3.20 2.97
C TYR A 38 4.97 -3.13 2.68
N HIS A 39 5.76 -3.83 3.48
CA HIS A 39 7.18 -4.05 3.28
C HIS A 39 7.51 -5.43 3.85
N PRO A 40 8.23 -6.31 3.13
CA PRO A 40 8.41 -7.71 3.53
C PRO A 40 9.20 -7.90 4.83
N LYS A 41 9.95 -6.88 5.26
CA LYS A 41 10.71 -6.89 6.53
C LYS A 41 10.02 -6.16 7.68
N LEU A 42 8.78 -5.70 7.50
CA LEU A 42 8.02 -5.01 8.55
C LEU A 42 6.70 -5.73 8.79
N SER A 43 6.13 -5.54 9.98
CA SER A 43 4.81 -6.06 10.32
C SER A 43 3.72 -5.57 9.36
N VAL A 44 2.65 -6.34 9.18
CA VAL A 44 1.56 -5.98 8.27
C VAL A 44 0.65 -4.91 8.91
N ALA A 45 0.56 -3.73 8.29
CA ALA A 45 -0.28 -2.63 8.77
C ALA A 45 -1.67 -2.53 8.09
N ALA A 46 -1.75 -2.84 6.79
CA ALA A 46 -2.98 -2.78 5.99
C ALA A 46 -3.78 -1.44 6.03
N ASN A 47 -3.14 -0.31 6.30
CA ASN A 47 -3.80 1.00 6.41
C ASN A 47 -3.97 1.73 5.06
N CYS A 48 -3.04 1.59 4.10
CA CYS A 48 -3.09 2.32 2.83
C CYS A 48 -4.11 1.79 1.81
N ARG A 49 -4.54 0.52 1.95
CA ARG A 49 -5.48 -0.17 1.05
C ARG A 49 -5.12 -0.22 -0.44
N MET A 50 -3.92 0.19 -0.85
CA MET A 50 -3.54 0.16 -2.27
C MET A 50 -3.50 -1.27 -2.85
N CYS A 51 -3.23 -2.27 -2.01
CA CYS A 51 -3.15 -3.69 -2.40
C CYS A 51 -4.50 -4.42 -2.45
N LEU A 52 -5.62 -3.71 -2.58
CA LEU A 52 -6.94 -4.34 -2.68
C LEU A 52 -7.03 -5.19 -3.96
N VAL A 53 -7.40 -6.46 -3.79
CA VAL A 53 -7.61 -7.44 -4.87
C VAL A 53 -9.00 -8.06 -4.74
N GLU A 54 -9.54 -8.58 -5.83
CA GLU A 54 -10.76 -9.36 -5.78
C GLU A 54 -10.44 -10.80 -5.41
N VAL A 55 -11.23 -11.37 -4.50
CA VAL A 55 -11.16 -12.78 -4.11
C VAL A 55 -12.52 -13.40 -4.41
N GLU A 56 -12.53 -14.57 -5.05
CA GLU A 56 -13.77 -15.28 -5.39
C GLU A 56 -14.64 -15.46 -4.13
N LYS A 57 -15.96 -15.22 -4.25
CA LYS A 57 -16.96 -15.29 -3.15
C LYS A 57 -16.79 -14.23 -2.05
N ALA A 58 -15.82 -13.32 -2.14
CA ALA A 58 -15.72 -12.19 -1.21
C ALA A 58 -16.66 -11.03 -1.65
N PRO A 59 -17.49 -10.49 -0.75
CA PRO A 59 -18.44 -9.43 -1.11
C PRO A 59 -17.74 -8.12 -1.49
N LYS A 60 -16.53 -7.88 -1.01
CA LYS A 60 -15.71 -6.68 -1.27
C LYS A 60 -14.25 -7.06 -1.56
N PRO A 61 -13.47 -6.18 -2.23
CA PRO A 61 -12.04 -6.39 -2.39
C PRO A 61 -11.35 -6.53 -1.02
N LEU A 62 -10.37 -7.41 -0.95
CA LEU A 62 -9.63 -7.72 0.27
C LEU A 62 -8.18 -7.23 0.14
N PRO A 63 -7.56 -6.76 1.24
CA PRO A 63 -6.17 -6.30 1.19
C PRO A 63 -5.23 -7.50 1.03
N ALA A 64 -4.53 -7.61 -0.11
CA ALA A 64 -3.63 -8.72 -0.38
C ALA A 64 -2.52 -8.88 0.70
N CYS A 65 -2.10 -7.77 1.31
CA CYS A 65 -1.06 -7.78 2.34
C CYS A 65 -1.49 -8.39 3.69
N ALA A 66 -2.79 -8.52 3.96
CA ALA A 66 -3.33 -9.00 5.23
C ALA A 66 -4.36 -10.11 5.05
N THR A 67 -4.47 -10.66 3.85
CA THR A 67 -5.37 -11.77 3.55
C THR A 67 -4.52 -13.05 3.46
N PRO A 68 -4.63 -13.97 4.42
CA PRO A 68 -3.94 -15.25 4.35
C PRO A 68 -4.56 -16.12 3.26
N VAL A 69 -3.73 -16.92 2.61
CA VAL A 69 -4.16 -17.85 1.58
C VAL A 69 -4.85 -19.08 2.18
N ALA A 70 -5.87 -19.56 1.48
CA ALA A 70 -6.61 -20.78 1.80
C ALA A 70 -6.65 -21.69 0.57
N ASP A 71 -6.79 -23.00 0.78
CA ASP A 71 -6.84 -23.95 -0.34
C ASP A 71 -8.04 -23.69 -1.27
N GLY A 72 -7.80 -23.74 -2.57
CA GLY A 72 -8.78 -23.42 -3.60
C GLY A 72 -9.12 -21.92 -3.73
N MET A 73 -8.42 -21.03 -3.02
CA MET A 73 -8.64 -19.59 -3.11
C MET A 73 -8.30 -19.08 -4.51
N LYS A 74 -9.20 -18.31 -5.11
CA LYS A 74 -8.93 -17.61 -6.39
C LYS A 74 -8.90 -16.11 -6.19
N VAL A 75 -7.86 -15.48 -6.69
CA VAL A 75 -7.58 -14.05 -6.58
C VAL A 75 -7.47 -13.46 -7.98
N TYR A 76 -8.15 -12.33 -8.19
CA TYR A 76 -8.08 -11.55 -9.41
C TYR A 76 -7.48 -10.18 -9.08
N THR A 77 -6.24 -9.94 -9.52
CA THR A 77 -5.50 -8.71 -9.19
C THR A 77 -5.87 -7.55 -10.11
N ARG A 78 -6.39 -7.86 -11.30
CA ARG A 78 -6.76 -6.89 -12.36
C ARG A 78 -8.22 -6.94 -12.79
N SER A 79 -9.11 -7.51 -11.98
CA SER A 79 -10.54 -7.47 -12.28
C SER A 79 -11.09 -6.03 -12.25
N PRO A 80 -12.25 -5.76 -12.87
CA PRO A 80 -12.87 -4.44 -12.80
C PRO A 80 -13.08 -3.95 -11.36
N LYS A 81 -13.44 -4.86 -10.44
CA LYS A 81 -13.65 -4.58 -9.02
C LYS A 81 -12.35 -4.21 -8.29
N ALA A 82 -11.27 -4.96 -8.56
CA ALA A 82 -9.95 -4.68 -7.99
C ALA A 82 -9.39 -3.34 -8.50
N LEU A 83 -9.41 -3.14 -9.82
CA LEU A 83 -8.93 -1.90 -10.44
C LEU A 83 -9.73 -0.68 -9.99
N ALA A 84 -11.05 -0.77 -9.86
CA ALA A 84 -11.87 0.32 -9.34
C ALA A 84 -11.48 0.71 -7.91
N ALA A 85 -11.25 -0.28 -7.04
CA ALA A 85 -10.84 -0.04 -5.66
C ALA A 85 -9.43 0.56 -5.55
N GLN A 86 -8.49 0.09 -6.37
CA GLN A 86 -7.12 0.62 -6.44
C GLN A 86 -7.12 2.07 -6.96
N LYS A 87 -7.91 2.37 -8.00
CA LYS A 87 -8.07 3.72 -8.53
C LYS A 87 -8.71 4.69 -7.52
N ALA A 88 -9.75 4.24 -6.82
CA ALA A 88 -10.36 5.03 -5.74
C ALA A 88 -9.37 5.29 -4.59
N THR A 89 -8.59 4.28 -4.22
CA THR A 89 -7.55 4.42 -3.20
C THR A 89 -6.50 5.45 -3.61
N MET A 90 -6.01 5.36 -4.85
CA MET A 90 -5.07 6.34 -5.40
C MET A 90 -5.63 7.75 -5.37
N GLU A 91 -6.90 7.92 -5.73
CA GLU A 91 -7.56 9.23 -5.63
C GLU A 91 -7.54 9.76 -4.20
N PHE A 92 -7.92 8.95 -3.20
CA PHE A 92 -7.86 9.37 -1.79
C PHE A 92 -6.45 9.74 -1.32
N LEU A 93 -5.42 9.03 -1.77
CA LEU A 93 -4.04 9.35 -1.44
C LEU A 93 -3.60 10.69 -2.04
N LEU A 94 -4.10 11.05 -3.22
CA LEU A 94 -3.75 12.29 -3.94
C LEU A 94 -4.62 13.50 -3.55
N ILE A 95 -5.79 13.28 -2.95
CA ILE A 95 -6.72 14.35 -2.56
C ILE A 95 -6.01 15.41 -1.71
N ASN A 96 -5.25 14.99 -0.71
CA ASN A 96 -4.53 15.89 0.21
C ASN A 96 -3.01 15.88 0.04
N HIS A 97 -2.46 15.20 -0.97
CA HIS A 97 -1.04 15.29 -1.31
C HIS A 97 -0.76 16.61 -2.05
N PRO A 98 0.34 17.32 -1.73
CA PRO A 98 0.67 18.61 -2.33
C PRO A 98 1.17 18.45 -3.77
N LEU A 99 1.16 19.54 -4.54
CA LEU A 99 1.64 19.58 -5.93
C LEU A 99 3.14 19.89 -6.00
N ASP A 100 3.92 19.24 -5.14
CA ASP A 100 5.33 19.56 -4.92
C ASP A 100 6.29 18.73 -5.77
N CYS A 101 5.79 17.89 -6.68
CA CYS A 101 6.64 17.02 -7.51
C CYS A 101 7.86 17.74 -8.14
N PRO A 102 7.78 19.00 -8.62
CA PRO A 102 8.94 19.70 -9.18
C PRO A 102 10.03 20.09 -8.17
N ILE A 103 9.69 20.19 -6.88
CA ILE A 103 10.61 20.56 -5.79
C ILE A 103 10.87 19.40 -4.83
N CYS A 104 10.19 18.27 -5.03
CA CYS A 104 10.33 17.06 -4.26
C CYS A 104 11.63 16.35 -4.66
N ASP A 105 12.46 16.06 -3.67
CA ASP A 105 13.70 15.30 -3.80
C ASP A 105 13.47 13.88 -4.33
N GLN A 106 12.32 13.28 -4.00
CA GLN A 106 11.89 11.98 -4.52
C GLN A 106 11.24 12.06 -5.91
N GLY A 107 11.10 13.25 -6.50
CA GLY A 107 10.51 13.42 -7.83
C GLY A 107 11.28 12.61 -8.89
N GLY A 108 10.57 11.74 -9.62
CA GLY A 108 11.16 10.84 -10.61
C GLY A 108 11.55 9.45 -10.10
N GLU A 109 11.64 9.24 -8.78
CA GLU A 109 11.84 7.93 -8.14
C GLU A 109 10.73 7.58 -7.13
N CYS A 110 9.66 8.38 -7.11
CA CYS A 110 8.58 8.27 -6.14
C CYS A 110 7.60 7.13 -6.49
N GLU A 111 7.46 6.15 -5.59
CA GLU A 111 6.49 5.05 -5.74
C GLU A 111 5.04 5.56 -5.88
N LEU A 112 4.70 6.70 -5.25
CA LEU A 112 3.37 7.31 -5.39
C LEU A 112 3.17 7.86 -6.81
N GLN A 113 4.18 8.47 -7.41
CA GLN A 113 4.13 8.97 -8.79
C GLN A 113 3.97 7.82 -9.78
N ASP A 114 4.77 6.76 -9.63
CA ASP A 114 4.73 5.58 -10.51
C ASP A 114 3.38 4.87 -10.46
N LEU A 115 2.85 4.66 -9.24
CA LEU A 115 1.54 4.03 -9.08
C LEU A 115 0.41 4.96 -9.52
N ALA A 116 0.53 6.28 -9.37
CA ALA A 116 -0.44 7.23 -9.88
C ALA A 116 -0.50 7.22 -11.42
N LEU A 117 0.60 6.94 -12.12
CA LEU A 117 0.56 6.81 -13.58
C LEU A 117 -0.28 5.60 -14.04
N GLY A 118 -0.22 4.48 -13.31
CA GLY A 118 -0.96 3.26 -13.65
C GLY A 118 -2.38 3.18 -13.07
N TYR A 119 -2.61 3.78 -11.90
CA TYR A 119 -3.85 3.65 -11.12
C TYR A 119 -4.48 4.99 -10.75
N GLY A 120 -3.85 6.12 -11.07
CA GLY A 120 -4.44 7.44 -10.90
C GLY A 120 -5.43 7.77 -12.02
N ARG A 121 -6.22 8.82 -11.78
CA ARG A 121 -6.97 9.50 -12.84
C ARG A 121 -6.09 10.56 -13.48
N ASP A 122 -6.39 10.85 -14.74
CA ASP A 122 -5.83 11.96 -15.50
C ASP A 122 -6.16 13.32 -14.88
N VAL A 123 -7.39 13.49 -14.37
CA VAL A 123 -7.86 14.76 -13.79
C VAL A 123 -8.39 14.54 -12.37
N SER A 124 -7.91 15.37 -11.44
CA SER A 124 -8.44 15.44 -10.06
C SER A 124 -9.86 16.00 -10.06
N ARG A 125 -10.74 15.38 -9.27
CA ARG A 125 -12.07 15.94 -8.97
C ARG A 125 -12.08 16.81 -7.72
N PHE A 126 -11.02 16.76 -6.93
CA PHE A 126 -10.91 17.50 -5.68
C PHE A 126 -10.43 18.92 -5.97
N ALA A 127 -11.27 19.89 -5.64
CA ALA A 127 -11.02 21.33 -5.85
C ALA A 127 -11.01 22.12 -4.53
N GLU A 128 -11.11 21.44 -3.39
CA GLU A 128 -11.12 22.07 -2.08
C GLU A 128 -9.70 22.36 -1.58
N ARG A 129 -9.60 23.09 -0.47
CA ARG A 129 -8.32 23.36 0.18
C ARG A 129 -7.72 22.06 0.73
N LYS A 130 -6.50 21.77 0.28
CA LYS A 130 -5.69 20.66 0.80
C LYS A 130 -5.22 20.97 2.22
N ARG A 131 -5.11 19.94 3.06
CA ARG A 131 -4.46 20.07 4.37
C ARG A 131 -2.97 20.40 4.21
N VAL A 132 -2.42 21.08 5.20
CA VAL A 132 -0.99 21.36 5.32
C VAL A 132 -0.56 20.96 6.71
N VAL A 133 0.56 20.27 6.82
CA VAL A 133 1.10 19.75 8.08
C VAL A 133 2.44 20.43 8.32
N ALA A 134 2.69 20.86 9.56
CA ALA A 134 3.97 21.43 9.94
C ALA A 134 5.05 20.34 10.01
N ASP A 135 6.24 20.67 9.57
CA ASP A 135 7.36 19.74 9.53
C ASP A 135 8.03 19.63 10.91
N PRO A 136 8.12 18.43 11.49
CA PRO A 136 8.85 18.21 12.73
C PRO A 136 10.35 18.17 12.45
N ASP A 137 11.15 18.69 13.37
CA ASP A 137 12.60 18.53 13.31
C ASP A 137 12.98 17.09 13.73
N LEU A 138 13.41 16.26 12.77
CA LEU A 138 13.95 14.91 13.01
C LEU A 138 15.49 14.91 13.06
N GLY A 139 16.09 16.07 13.25
CA GLY A 139 17.54 16.25 13.33
C GLY A 139 18.20 16.41 11.95
N PRO A 140 19.54 16.45 11.92
CA PRO A 140 20.30 16.92 10.75
C PRO A 140 20.40 15.90 9.60
N LEU A 141 19.91 14.67 9.80
CA LEU A 141 20.07 13.58 8.83
C LEU A 141 18.83 13.32 7.98
N VAL A 142 17.63 13.58 8.52
CA VAL A 142 16.36 13.26 7.88
C VAL A 142 15.57 14.54 7.72
N ALA A 143 15.59 15.10 6.50
CA ALA A 143 14.69 16.18 6.15
C ALA A 143 13.24 15.67 6.08
N THR A 144 12.30 16.48 6.54
CA THR A 144 10.88 16.11 6.59
C THR A 144 10.03 17.08 5.79
N ASP A 145 9.10 16.53 5.02
CA ASP A 145 7.94 17.25 4.49
C ASP A 145 6.70 16.39 4.79
N MET A 146 6.02 16.70 5.89
CA MET A 146 4.90 15.91 6.40
C MET A 146 3.59 16.19 5.65
N THR A 147 3.53 17.26 4.86
CA THR A 147 2.41 17.51 3.95
C THR A 147 2.42 16.46 2.82
N ARG A 148 3.60 16.03 2.36
CA ARG A 148 3.75 14.93 1.39
C ARG A 148 3.43 13.54 1.98
N CYS A 149 3.47 13.38 3.29
CA CYS A 149 3.29 12.07 3.94
C CYS A 149 1.88 11.49 3.72
N ILE A 150 1.81 10.28 3.16
CA ILE A 150 0.56 9.52 2.96
C ILE A 150 0.12 8.66 4.16
N HIS A 151 0.79 8.82 5.31
CA HIS A 151 0.41 8.15 6.56
C HIS A 151 0.40 6.61 6.47
N CYS A 152 1.30 6.04 5.66
CA CYS A 152 1.44 4.59 5.49
C CYS A 152 2.11 3.88 6.70
N THR A 153 2.57 4.67 7.69
CA THR A 153 3.22 4.24 8.93
C THR A 153 4.41 3.30 8.75
N ARG A 154 5.08 3.33 7.58
CA ARG A 154 6.29 2.52 7.32
C ARG A 154 7.45 2.98 8.19
N CYS A 155 7.67 4.29 8.32
CA CYS A 155 8.71 4.88 9.17
C CYS A 155 8.52 4.56 10.67
N VAL A 156 7.28 4.66 11.17
CA VAL A 156 6.93 4.33 12.57
C VAL A 156 7.28 2.88 12.89
N ARG A 157 6.83 1.93 12.06
CA ARG A 157 7.14 0.51 12.24
C ARG A 157 8.62 0.22 12.09
N PHE A 158 9.30 0.87 11.15
CA PHE A 158 10.74 0.72 11.00
C PHE A 158 11.49 1.15 12.27
N GLY A 159 11.13 2.31 12.83
CA GLY A 159 11.69 2.80 14.09
C GLY A 159 11.55 1.78 15.22
N GLU A 160 10.32 1.29 15.42
CA GLU A 160 10.01 0.35 16.51
C GLU A 160 10.60 -1.05 16.29
N GLU A 161 10.49 -1.63 15.09
CA GLU A 161 10.78 -3.05 14.84
C GLU A 161 12.22 -3.32 14.43
N ILE A 162 12.85 -2.39 13.71
CA ILE A 162 14.17 -2.60 13.08
C ILE A 162 15.23 -1.72 13.73
N ALA A 163 14.98 -0.41 13.82
CA ALA A 163 15.91 0.48 14.51
C ALA A 163 15.90 0.28 16.03
N GLY A 164 14.80 -0.29 16.58
CA GLY A 164 14.63 -0.53 18.01
C GLY A 164 14.39 0.74 18.83
N VAL A 165 14.03 1.84 18.17
CA VAL A 165 13.81 3.17 18.78
C VAL A 165 12.41 3.67 18.44
N LYS A 166 11.57 3.80 19.46
CA LYS A 166 10.17 4.18 19.32
C LYS A 166 9.96 5.69 19.50
N GLU A 167 10.60 6.48 18.66
CA GLU A 167 10.48 7.96 18.67
C GLU A 167 9.41 8.48 17.71
N LEU A 168 9.18 7.77 16.60
CA LEU A 168 8.15 8.12 15.63
C LEU A 168 6.80 7.51 16.01
N GLY A 169 5.72 8.25 15.77
CA GLY A 169 4.36 7.79 16.03
C GLY A 169 3.31 8.50 15.16
N ALA A 170 2.12 7.93 15.11
CA ALA A 170 0.94 8.61 14.57
C ALA A 170 0.19 9.28 15.72
N VAL A 171 0.24 10.62 15.78
CA VAL A 171 -0.44 11.41 16.81
C VAL A 171 -1.75 11.95 16.23
N GLY A 172 -2.83 11.92 17.02
CA GLY A 172 -4.16 12.32 16.57
C GLY A 172 -4.96 11.21 15.87
N ARG A 173 -6.05 11.59 15.19
CA ARG A 173 -6.95 10.67 14.47
C ARG A 173 -7.70 11.39 13.35
N GLY A 174 -7.81 10.75 12.19
CA GLY A 174 -8.49 11.32 11.02
C GLY A 174 -7.51 12.08 10.15
N GLU A 175 -8.04 13.00 9.34
CA GLU A 175 -7.22 14.14 8.89
C GLU A 175 -6.99 15.12 10.03
#